data_AF-A0ABD6AFU5-F1
#
_entry.id   AF-A0ABD6AFU5-F1
#
_cell.length_a   1.000
_cell.length_b   1.000
_cell.length_c   1.000
_cell.angle_alpha   90.00
_cell.angle_beta   90.00
_cell.angle_gamma   90.00
#
_symmetry.space_group_name_H-M   'P 1'
#
loop_
_entity.id
_entity.type
_entity.pdbx_description
1 polymer ?
#
loop_
_entity_poly.entity_id
_entity_poly.type
_entity_poly.pdbx_seq_one_letter_code
_entity_poly.pdbx_strand_id
1 'polypeptide(L)' 'MQSIPSSRFGQPDDVADVAVFLASDLSGYVNGESIVVNEGLLDTSSGPFASVRLRPREARVK' A
#
# COMPACT_ATOMS: atom_id res chain seq x y z
N MET A 1 -6.31 3.45 -17.15
CA MET A 1 -6.25 4.22 -15.90
C MET A 1 -5.71 3.28 -14.84
N GLN A 2 -4.45 3.53 -14.46
CA GLN A 2 -3.59 2.60 -13.73
C GLN A 2 -4.08 2.35 -12.30
N SER A 3 -3.86 1.10 -11.89
CA SER A 3 -4.38 0.43 -10.72
C SER A 3 -3.79 1.00 -9.43
N ILE A 4 -4.54 1.82 -8.70
CA ILE A 4 -4.33 1.97 -7.27
C ILE A 4 -4.87 0.68 -6.63
N PRO A 5 -4.04 -0.14 -5.96
CA PRO A 5 -4.48 -1.41 -5.37
C PRO A 5 -5.67 -1.26 -4.40
N SER A 6 -5.76 -0.14 -3.69
CA SER A 6 -6.87 0.19 -2.79
C SER A 6 -7.99 1.03 -3.42
N SER A 7 -7.88 1.38 -4.70
CA SER A 7 -8.88 2.18 -5.44
C SER A 7 -9.25 3.52 -4.79
N ARG A 8 -8.39 4.06 -3.90
CA ARG A 8 -8.58 5.36 -3.24
C ARG A 8 -7.36 6.26 -3.40
N PHE A 9 -7.56 7.56 -3.31
CA PHE A 9 -6.43 8.48 -3.14
C PHE A 9 -5.86 8.38 -1.72
N GLY A 10 -4.54 8.50 -1.62
CA GLY A 10 -3.88 8.69 -0.33
C GLY A 10 -4.45 9.92 0.38
N GLN A 11 -4.63 9.80 1.68
CA GLN A 11 -5.08 10.84 2.58
C GLN A 11 -3.89 11.39 3.38
N PRO A 12 -3.96 12.63 3.87
CA PRO A 12 -2.93 13.18 4.75
C PRO A 12 -2.66 12.28 5.97
N ASP A 13 -3.70 11.64 6.49
CA ASP A 13 -3.62 10.73 7.64
C ASP A 13 -2.70 9.52 7.37
N ASP A 14 -2.64 9.00 6.13
CA ASP A 14 -1.78 7.85 5.79
C ASP A 14 -0.29 8.17 6.01
N VAL A 15 0.12 9.42 5.74
CA VAL A 15 1.50 9.88 5.97
C VAL A 15 1.71 10.24 7.44
N ALA A 16 0.70 10.82 8.09
CA ALA A 16 0.77 11.19 9.50
C ALA A 16 0.96 9.96 10.39
N ASP A 17 0.23 8.87 10.14
CA ASP A 17 0.36 7.62 10.90
C ASP A 17 1.76 7.01 10.77
N VAL A 18 2.36 7.05 9.58
CA VAL A 18 3.74 6.57 9.36
C VAL A 18 4.74 7.46 10.08
N ALA A 19 4.53 8.78 10.09
CA ALA A 19 5.37 9.70 10.86
C ALA A 19 5.25 9.45 12.37
N VAL A 20 4.05 9.18 12.88
CA VAL A 20 3.81 8.82 14.29
C VAL A 20 4.51 7.50 14.64
N PHE A 21 4.41 6.49 13.78
CA PHE A 21 5.16 5.24 13.96
C PHE A 21 6.67 5.50 14.04
N LEU A 22 7.23 6.25 13.10
CA LEU A 22 8.65 6.59 13.06
C LEU A 22 9.12 7.41 14.27
N ALA A 23 8.24 8.23 14.86
CA ALA A 23 8.54 9.01 16.06
C ALA A 23 8.34 8.23 17.37
N SER A 24 7.75 7.04 17.32
CA SER A 24 7.46 6.22 18.51
C SER A 24 8.60 5.25 18.85
N ASP A 25 8.58 4.68 20.06
CA ASP A 25 9.54 3.65 20.46
C ASP A 25 9.49 2.37 19.59
N LEU A 26 8.39 2.17 18.84
CA LEU A 26 8.22 1.02 17.95
C LEU A 26 9.21 1.04 16.77
N SER A 27 9.72 2.21 16.40
CA SER A 27 10.69 2.39 15.32
C SER A 27 12.14 2.40 15.82
N GLY A 28 12.41 2.01 17.07
CA GLY A 28 13.74 2.17 17.70
C GLY A 28 14.94 1.55 16.96
N TYR A 29 14.68 0.66 15.99
CA TYR A 29 15.70 0.06 15.12
C TYR A 29 15.55 0.42 13.63
N VAL A 30 14.57 1.26 13.27
CA VAL A 30 14.30 1.69 11.90
C VAL A 30 15.03 3.00 11.65
N ASN A 31 16.30 2.91 11.24
CA ASN A 31 17.15 4.05 10.92
C ASN A 31 17.80 3.88 9.56
N GLY A 32 17.95 4.98 8.81
CA GLY A 32 18.57 4.98 7.47
C GLY A 32 17.71 4.39 6.35
N GLU A 33 16.42 4.16 6.61
CA GLU A 33 15.47 3.57 5.67
C GLU A 33 14.53 4.62 5.05
N SER A 34 13.98 4.35 3.86
CA SER A 34 13.04 5.23 3.17
C SER A 34 11.70 4.53 2.97
N ILE A 35 10.70 4.89 3.77
CA ILE A 35 9.36 4.28 3.70
C ILE A 35 8.50 4.98 2.65
N VAL A 36 8.12 4.25 1.60
CA VAL A 36 7.20 4.73 0.56
C VAL A 36 5.76 4.58 1.04
N VAL A 37 5.11 5.69 1.34
CA VAL A 37 3.67 5.74 1.68
C VAL A 37 2.87 5.98 0.41
N ASN A 38 2.71 4.91 -0.34
CA ASN A 38 1.84 4.87 -1.50
C ASN A 38 1.24 3.46 -1.49
N GLU A 39 -0.07 3.36 -1.72
CA GLU A 39 -0.93 2.18 -1.63
C GLU A 39 -0.53 0.96 -2.49
N GLY A 40 0.76 0.71 -2.71
CA GLY A 40 1.31 -0.36 -3.55
C GLY A 40 1.47 0.03 -5.01
N LEU A 41 1.16 1.26 -5.42
CA LEU A 41 1.26 1.76 -6.79
C LEU A 41 2.69 1.71 -7.36
N LEU A 42 3.73 2.04 -6.56
CA LEU A 42 5.12 2.06 -7.05
C LEU A 42 5.72 0.65 -7.20
N ASP A 43 5.31 -0.30 -6.36
CA ASP A 43 5.81 -1.69 -6.39
C ASP A 43 4.99 -2.58 -7.35
N THR A 44 3.68 -2.36 -7.41
CA THR A 44 2.77 -3.11 -8.28
C THR A 44 2.99 -2.78 -9.76
N SER A 45 3.48 -1.59 -10.12
CA SER A 45 3.70 -1.23 -11.54
C SER A 45 4.89 -1.94 -12.18
N SER A 46 5.83 -2.47 -11.38
CA SER A 46 7.14 -2.93 -11.87
C SER A 46 7.50 -4.36 -11.42
N GLY A 47 6.77 -4.93 -10.44
CA GLY A 47 7.00 -6.29 -9.93
C GLY A 47 6.18 -7.39 -10.65
N PRO A 48 6.56 -8.67 -10.49
CA PRO A 48 5.91 -9.83 -11.14
C PRO A 48 4.43 -10.03 -10.73
N PHE A 49 3.94 -9.28 -9.74
CA PHE A 49 2.56 -9.34 -9.24
C PHE A 49 1.61 -8.32 -9.91
N ALA A 50 2.10 -7.49 -10.84
CA ALA A 50 1.31 -6.49 -11.58
C ALA A 50 0.08 -7.08 -12.31
N SER A 51 0.10 -8.39 -12.59
CA SER A 51 -0.93 -9.10 -13.35
C SER A 51 -1.74 -10.09 -12.51
N VAL A 52 -1.77 -9.97 -11.18
CA VAL A 52 -2.73 -10.72 -10.34
C VAL A 52 -4.14 -10.22 -10.67
N ARG A 53 -4.69 -10.77 -11.75
CA ARG A 53 -6.07 -10.55 -12.18
C ARG A 53 -6.94 -11.18 -11.12
N LEU A 54 -7.59 -10.34 -10.30
CA LEU A 54 -8.63 -10.76 -9.38
C LEU A 54 -9.58 -11.67 -10.16
N ARG A 55 -9.56 -12.98 -9.84
CA ARG A 55 -10.55 -13.90 -10.42
C ARG A 55 -11.90 -13.41 -9.92
N PRO A 56 -12.87 -13.15 -10.82
CA PRO A 56 -14.21 -12.80 -10.39
C PRO A 56 -14.66 -13.89 -9.42
N ARG A 57 -14.90 -13.50 -8.16
CA ARG A 57 -15.56 -14.37 -7.19
C ARG A 57 -16.87 -14.80 -7.83
N GLU A 58 -16.94 -16.08 -8.22
CA GLU A 58 -18.16 -16.64 -8.79
C GLU A 58 -19.29 -16.30 -7.84
N ALA A 59 -20.27 -15.57 -8.37
CA ALA A 59 -21.47 -15.23 -7.67
C ALA A 59 -22.19 -16.53 -7.34
N ARG A 60 -21.92 -17.07 -6.15
CA ARG A 60 -22.70 -18.15 -5.57
C ARG A 60 -24.00 -17.55 -5.06
N VAL A 61 -24.86 -17.18 -5.99
CA VAL A 61 -26.29 -16.99 -5.75
C VAL A 61 -26.97 -18.25 -6.27
N LYS A 62 -27.65 -18.90 -5.33
CA LYS A 62 -28.45 -20.12 -5.38
C LYS A 62 -28.81 -20.73 -6.74
#